data_AF-A0A3M1PH77-F1
#
_entry.id   AF-A0A3M1PH77-F1
#
_cell.length_a   1.000
_cell.length_b   1.000
_cell.length_c   1.000
_cell.angle_alpha   90.00
_cell.angle_beta   90.00
_cell.angle_gamma   90.00
#
_symmetry.space_group_name_H-M   'P 1'
#
loop_
_entity.id
_entity.type
_entity.pdbx_description
1 polymer ?
#
loop_
_entity_poly.entity_id
_entity_poly.type
_entity_poly.pdbx_seq_one_letter_code
_entity_poly.pdbx_strand_id
1 'polypeptide(L)' 'MDFSALLDPSLLQAARHIYRTYYEVHPDQVQRPIGVAIDRFTHRGKLIFTGKPILLPQECFIPVGQLEADLY' A
#
# COMPACT_ATOMS: atom_id res chain seq x y z
N MET A 1 -1.74 -9.85 -18.48
CA MET A 1 -2.11 -10.66 -17.31
C MET A 1 -2.47 -9.69 -16.20
N ASP A 2 -3.71 -9.78 -15.74
CA ASP A 2 -4.34 -8.85 -14.81
C ASP A 2 -3.85 -9.15 -13.38
N PHE A 3 -2.93 -8.33 -12.86
CA PHE A 3 -2.39 -8.48 -11.50
C PHE A 3 -3.40 -8.07 -10.41
N SER A 4 -4.62 -7.67 -10.78
CA SER A 4 -5.66 -7.25 -9.84
C SER A 4 -6.49 -8.41 -9.30
N ALA A 5 -6.36 -9.62 -9.85
CA ALA A 5 -7.35 -10.68 -9.64
C ALA A 5 -7.28 -11.42 -8.30
N LEU A 6 -6.16 -11.41 -7.55
CA LEU A 6 -6.09 -12.07 -6.24
C LEU A 6 -5.01 -11.41 -5.35
N LEU A 7 -5.17 -10.13 -5.01
CA LEU A 7 -4.46 -9.62 -3.84
C LEU A 7 -5.05 -10.31 -2.62
N ASP A 8 -4.21 -11.02 -1.88
CA ASP A 8 -4.62 -11.68 -0.65
C ASP A 8 -5.26 -10.64 0.28
N PRO A 9 -6.47 -10.89 0.82
CA PRO A 9 -7.17 -9.91 1.65
C PRO A 9 -6.34 -9.49 2.87
N SER A 10 -5.47 -10.37 3.36
CA SER A 10 -4.57 -10.03 4.48
C SER A 10 -3.52 -9.00 4.09
N LEU A 11 -2.99 -9.06 2.86
CA LEU A 11 -2.05 -8.07 2.33
C LEU A 11 -2.71 -6.71 2.12
N LEU A 12 -3.93 -6.72 1.60
CA LEU A 12 -4.70 -5.50 1.41
C LEU A 12 -4.99 -4.82 2.77
N GLN A 13 -5.38 -5.61 3.77
CA GLN A 13 -5.64 -5.12 5.12
C GLN A 13 -4.37 -4.54 5.77
N ALA A 14 -3.24 -5.24 5.67
CA ALA A 14 -1.97 -4.76 6.22
C ALA A 14 -1.49 -3.48 5.52
N ALA A 15 -1.59 -3.39 4.19
CA ALA A 15 -1.27 -2.17 3.46
C ALA A 15 -2.18 -1.00 3.84
N ARG A 16 -3.48 -1.26 4.06
CA ARG A 16 -4.42 -0.25 4.55
C ARG A 16 -4.09 0.22 5.96
N HIS A 17 -3.63 -0.68 6.84
CA HIS A 17 -3.17 -0.31 8.17
C HIS A 17 -1.97 0.66 8.07
N ILE A 18 -0.97 0.34 7.25
CA ILE A 18 0.19 1.22 7.01
C ILE A 18 -0.24 2.58 6.46
N TYR A 19 -1.16 2.61 5.49
CA TYR A 19 -1.70 3.84 4.93
C TYR A 19 -2.42 4.70 5.97
N ARG A 20 -3.28 4.10 6.80
CA ARG A 20 -4.01 4.83 7.85
C ARG A 20 -3.08 5.37 8.93
N THR A 21 -2.16 4.54 9.41
CA THR A 21 -1.19 4.96 10.43
C THR A 21 -0.39 6.16 9.95
N TYR A 22 -0.03 6.24 8.66
CA TYR A 22 0.65 7.40 8.10
C TYR A 22 -0.13 8.72 8.29
N TYR A 23 -1.42 8.73 7.98
CA TYR A 23 -2.25 9.92 8.17
C TYR A 23 -2.54 10.21 9.65
N GLU A 24 -2.69 9.16 10.47
CA GLU A 24 -2.92 9.31 11.91
C GLU A 24 -1.71 9.92 12.63
N VAL A 25 -0.49 9.53 12.25
CA VAL A 25 0.76 10.06 12.86
C VAL A 25 1.24 11.37 12.22
N HIS A 26 0.76 11.69 11.02
CA HIS A 26 1.15 12.88 10.29
C HIS A 26 -0.05 13.65 9.71
N PRO A 27 -0.87 14.28 10.57
CA PRO A 27 -2.04 15.03 10.14
C PRO A 27 -1.70 16.24 9.25
N ASP A 28 -0.51 16.83 9.41
CA ASP A 28 -0.04 18.01 8.64
C ASP A 28 0.81 17.66 7.39
N GLN A 29 1.02 16.38 7.08
CA GLN A 29 1.78 15.99 5.88
C GLN A 29 0.94 16.20 4.61
N VAL A 30 1.49 16.98 3.68
CA VAL A 30 0.84 17.32 2.39
C VAL A 30 1.07 16.22 1.32
N GLN A 31 2.10 15.38 1.50
CA GLN A 31 2.52 14.48 0.44
C GLN A 31 1.69 13.19 0.44
N ARG A 32 0.76 13.09 -0.52
CA ARG A 32 -0.02 11.87 -0.74
C ARG A 32 0.89 10.75 -1.27
N PRO A 33 0.97 9.59 -0.60
CA PRO A 33 1.65 8.42 -1.15
C PRO A 33 0.94 7.95 -2.41
N ILE A 34 1.69 7.39 -3.37
CA ILE A 34 1.11 6.77 -4.56
C ILE A 34 0.62 5.34 -4.29
N GLY A 35 1.14 4.71 -3.23
CA GLY A 35 0.75 3.37 -2.79
C GLY A 35 1.65 2.84 -1.68
N VAL A 36 1.46 1.58 -1.33
CA VAL A 36 2.24 0.86 -0.32
C VAL A 36 2.90 -0.33 -0.99
N ALA A 37 4.22 -0.45 -0.85
CA ALA A 37 4.93 -1.68 -1.16
C ALA A 37 4.93 -2.55 0.10
N ILE A 38 4.32 -3.73 0.03
CA ILE A 38 4.19 -4.67 1.15
C ILE A 38 4.81 -6.01 0.83
N ASP A 39 5.58 -6.56 1.76
CA ASP A 39 6.12 -7.90 1.67
C ASP A 39 5.03 -8.95 1.91
N ARG A 40 4.96 -9.93 1.01
CA ARG A 40 3.90 -10.95 0.99
C ARG A 40 3.94 -11.92 2.16
N PHE A 41 5.07 -12.06 2.85
CA PHE A 41 5.27 -13.05 3.90
C PHE A 41 5.23 -12.44 5.30
N THR A 42 5.79 -11.24 5.44
CA THR A 42 5.92 -10.54 6.73
C THR A 42 4.85 -9.49 6.95
N HIS A 43 4.07 -9.16 5.91
CA HIS A 43 3.10 -8.05 5.90
C HIS A 43 3.70 -6.69 6.25
N ARG A 44 5.04 -6.57 6.23
CA ARG A 44 5.74 -5.32 6.44
C ARG A 44 5.79 -4.57 5.14
N GLY A 45 5.53 -3.27 5.20
CA GLY A 45 5.55 -2.45 4.01
C GLY A 45 6.04 -1.05 4.25
N LYS A 46 6.25 -0.35 3.14
CA LYS A 46 6.73 1.02 3.06
C LYS A 46 5.82 1.81 2.13
N LEU A 47 5.59 3.06 2.50
CA LEU A 47 4.87 4.00 1.64
C LEU A 47 5.77 4.39 0.48
N ILE A 48 5.21 4.38 -0.71
CA ILE A 48 5.88 4.82 -1.92
C ILE A 48 5.30 6.18 -2.29
N PHE A 49 6.19 7.16 -2.44
CA PHE A 49 5.85 8.52 -2.86
C PHE A 49 6.37 8.85 -4.27
N THR A 50 7.16 7.95 -4.88
CA THR A 50 7.81 8.15 -6.18
C THR A 50 7.15 7.32 -7.26
N GLY A 51 7.04 7.85 -8.49
CA GLY A 51 6.33 7.21 -9.60
C GLY A 51 6.93 5.89 -10.13
N LYS A 52 8.12 5.50 -9.71
CA LYS A 52 8.77 4.23 -10.09
C LYS A 52 9.32 3.54 -8.84
N PRO A 53 8.47 2.82 -8.06
CA PRO A 53 8.95 2.01 -6.96
C PRO A 53 9.86 0.89 -7.46
N ILE A 54 10.99 0.71 -6.79
CA ILE A 54 11.80 -0.50 -6.91
C ILE A 54 11.22 -1.50 -5.91
N LEU A 55 10.61 -2.56 -6.42
CA LEU A 55 10.02 -3.63 -5.62
C LEU A 55 10.99 -4.81 -5.59
N LEU A 56 11.14 -5.40 -4.42
CA LEU A 56 11.77 -6.71 -4.29
C LEU A 56 10.85 -7.80 -4.84
N PRO A 57 11.38 -8.99 -5.21
CA PRO A 57 10.58 -10.09 -5.72
C PRO A 57 9.44 -10.55 -4.80
N GLN A 58 9.60 -10.33 -3.48
CA GLN A 58 8.63 -10.69 -2.45
C GLN A 58 7.68 -9.54 -2.11
N GLU A 59 7.97 -8.33 -2.58
CA GLU A 59 7.13 -7.16 -2.37
C GLU A 59 6.00 -7.13 -3.42
N CYS A 60 4.84 -6.68 -2.99
CA CYS A 60 3.70 -6.36 -3.83
C CYS A 60 3.41 -4.86 -3.67
N PHE A 61 3.18 -4.17 -4.78
CA PHE A 61 2.75 -2.78 -4.74
C PHE A 61 1.23 -2.70 -4.79
N ILE A 62 0.66 -2.06 -3.78
CA ILE A 62 -0.77 -1.80 -3.67
C ILE A 62 -1.00 -0.30 -3.87
N PRO A 63 -1.62 0.15 -4.97
CA PRO A 63 -1.90 1.55 -5.22
C PRO A 63 -2.94 2.10 -4.24
N VAL A 64 -2.83 3.39 -3.89
CA VAL A 64 -3.80 4.03 -2.96
C VAL A 64 -5.24 3.94 -3.41
N GLY A 65 -5.50 3.93 -4.73
CA GLY A 65 -6.86 3.76 -5.26
C GLY A 65 -7.53 2.46 -4.81
N GLN A 66 -6.77 1.37 -4.65
CA GLN A 66 -7.31 0.11 -4.10
C GLN A 66 -7.49 0.16 -2.58
N LEU A 67 -6.65 0.92 -1.88
CA LEU A 67 -6.77 1.10 -0.43
C LEU A 67 -8.02 1.90 -0.07
N GLU A 68 -8.39 2.87 -0.92
CA GLU A 68 -9.54 3.75 -0.77
C GLU A 68 -10.84 3.18 -1.36
N ALA A 69 -10.77 2.19 -2.25
CA ALA A 69 -11.96 1.62 -2.92
C ALA A 69 -12.99 0.94 -2.00
N ASP A 70 -12.62 0.59 -0.77
CA ASP A 70 -13.50 -0.04 0.24
C ASP A 70 -14.11 1.00 1.21
N LEU A 71 -13.69 2.26 1.10
CA LEU A 71 -14.23 3.37 1.90
C LEU A 71 -15.50 4.00 1.27
N TYR A 72 -15.95 3.51 0.11
CA TYR A 72 -17.14 3.96 -0.61
C TYR A 72 -18.07 2.78 -0.93
#